data_AF-A0A967WX33-F1
#
_entry.id   AF-A0A967WX33-F1
#
_cell.length_a   1.000
_cell.length_b   1.000
_cell.length_c   1.000
_cell.angle_alpha   90.00
_cell.angle_beta   90.00
_cell.angle_gamma   90.00
#
_symmetry.space_group_name_H-M   'P 1'
#
loop_
_entity.id
_entity.type
_entity.pdbx_description
1 polymer ?
#
loop_
_entity_poly.entity_id
_entity_poly.type
_entity_poly.pdbx_seq_one_letter_code
_entity_poly.pdbx_strand_id
1 'polypeptide(L)' 'SRTSRLKKNIKLVGTDEAGVNWYTWEWNSQAKLLGADKIAPFGVIAQEVREQGFDHAVTEDASGFLKVNYDMIGA' A
#
# COMPACT_ATOMS: atom_id res chain seq x y z
N SER A 1 -9.13 2.88 -5.75
CA SER A 1 -9.65 2.84 -4.36
C SER A 1 -9.44 4.20 -3.68
N ARG A 2 -10.28 4.59 -2.70
CA ARG A 2 -10.21 5.91 -2.01
C ARG A 2 -8.87 6.18 -1.31
N THR A 3 -8.04 5.16 -1.11
CA THR A 3 -6.71 5.19 -0.49
C THR A 3 -5.67 5.96 -1.29
N SER A 4 -5.74 5.98 -2.63
CA SER A 4 -4.77 6.71 -3.47
C SER A 4 -4.82 8.23 -3.26
N ARG A 5 -5.95 8.75 -2.75
CA ARG A 5 -6.12 10.17 -2.44
C ARG A 5 -5.46 10.58 -1.12
N LEU A 6 -5.01 9.64 -0.29
CA LEU A 6 -4.41 9.89 1.03
C LEU A 6 -2.89 9.99 1.00
N LYS A 7 -2.26 9.46 -0.05
CA LYS A 7 -0.81 9.42 -0.26
C LYS A 7 -0.39 10.56 -1.22
N LYS A 8 0.72 11.22 -0.92
CA LYS A 8 1.41 12.21 -1.76
C LYS A 8 2.85 11.78 -2.00
N ASN A 9 3.50 12.33 -3.01
CA ASN A 9 4.93 12.15 -3.26
C ASN A 9 5.37 10.67 -3.25
N ILE A 10 4.58 9.81 -3.90
CA ILE A 10 4.86 8.37 -3.98
C ILE A 10 6.13 8.16 -4.81
N LYS A 11 7.12 7.48 -4.25
CA LYS A 11 8.40 7.16 -4.88
C LYS A 11 8.66 5.66 -4.79
N LEU A 12 9.04 5.06 -5.92
CA LEU A 12 9.51 3.68 -5.95
C LEU A 12 10.86 3.61 -5.22
N VAL A 13 10.96 2.69 -4.26
CA VAL A 13 12.18 2.41 -3.49
C VAL A 13 12.93 1.24 -4.12
N GLY A 14 12.20 0.25 -4.62
CA GLY A 14 12.78 -0.90 -5.31
C GLY A 14 11.74 -1.98 -5.58
N THR A 15 12.20 -3.04 -6.22
CA THR A 15 11.42 -4.26 -6.49
C THR A 15 12.13 -5.40 -5.79
N ASP A 16 11.40 -6.21 -5.02
CA ASP A 16 11.98 -7.38 -4.37
C ASP A 16 12.14 -8.57 -5.34
N GLU A 17 12.72 -9.66 -4.84
CA GLU A 17 12.98 -10.88 -5.62
C GLU A 17 11.69 -11.55 -6.10
N ALA A 18 10.56 -11.29 -5.43
CA ALA A 18 9.23 -11.77 -5.82
C ALA A 18 8.58 -10.90 -6.91
N GLY A 19 9.23 -9.80 -7.30
CA GLY A 19 8.72 -8.86 -8.31
C GLY A 19 7.76 -7.82 -7.75
N VAL A 20 7.66 -7.67 -6.42
CA VAL A 20 6.75 -6.71 -5.78
C VAL A 20 7.42 -5.36 -5.61
N ASN A 21 6.70 -4.30 -6.00
CA ASN A 21 7.20 -2.93 -5.94
C ASN A 21 6.95 -2.30 -4.57
N TRP A 22 8.01 -1.77 -3.98
CA TRP A 22 8.00 -1.08 -2.70
C TRP A 22 8.10 0.43 -2.88
N TYR A 23 7.29 1.15 -2.12
CA TYR A 23 7.14 2.58 -2.25
C TYR A 23 7.30 3.27 -0.91
N THR A 24 7.81 4.50 -0.95
CA THR A 24 7.63 5.48 0.12
C THR A 24 6.65 6.53 -0.36
N TRP A 25 5.92 7.14 0.56
CA TRP A 25 5.02 8.25 0.27
C TRP A 25 5.03 9.26 1.41
N GLU A 26 4.21 10.27 1.32
CA GLU A 26 3.88 11.18 2.40
C GLU A 26 2.38 11.15 2.64
N TRP A 27 1.95 11.09 3.90
CA TRP A 27 0.55 11.21 4.24
C TRP A 27 0.07 12.64 4.06
N ASN A 28 -1.03 12.84 3.34
CA ASN A 28 -1.64 14.17 3.24
C ASN A 28 -2.34 14.56 4.54
N SER A 29 -2.74 15.83 4.67
CA SER A 29 -3.38 16.34 5.89
C SER A 29 -4.63 15.55 6.31
N GLN A 30 -5.42 15.07 5.35
CA GLN A 30 -6.60 14.26 5.62
C GLN A 30 -6.22 12.88 6.20
N ALA A 31 -5.18 12.25 5.68
CA ALA A 31 -4.66 10.98 6.19
C ALA A 31 -4.12 11.13 7.61
N LYS A 32 -3.41 12.24 7.88
CA LYS A 32 -2.93 12.57 9.24
C LYS A 32 -4.10 12.76 10.23
N LEU A 33 -5.18 13.44 9.82
CA LEU A 33 -6.39 13.57 10.63
C LEU A 33 -7.05 12.22 10.95
N LEU A 34 -6.90 11.23 10.08
CA LEU A 34 -7.38 9.86 10.28
C LEU A 34 -6.39 8.98 11.06
N GLY A 35 -5.27 9.54 11.56
CA GLY A 35 -4.26 8.82 12.34
C GLY A 35 -3.30 7.98 11.50
N ALA A 36 -3.26 8.17 10.18
CA ALA A 36 -2.34 7.45 9.29
C ALA A 36 -0.87 7.84 9.52
N ASP A 37 -0.62 8.99 10.17
CA ASP A 37 0.72 9.43 10.60
C ASP A 37 1.39 8.47 11.59
N LYS A 38 0.61 7.63 12.27
CA LYS A 38 1.12 6.54 13.13
C LYS A 38 1.63 5.34 12.34
N ILE A 39 1.33 5.27 11.05
CA ILE A 39 1.74 4.19 10.14
C ILE A 39 2.93 4.69 9.33
N ALA A 40 3.99 3.88 9.25
CA ALA A 40 5.15 4.18 8.42
C ALA A 40 4.69 4.50 6.99
N PRO A 41 5.15 5.61 6.38
CA PRO A 41 4.70 6.00 5.06
C PRO A 41 5.51 5.24 3.98
N PHE A 42 5.60 3.93 4.14
CA PHE A 42 6.37 2.99 3.35
C PHE A 42 5.61 1.67 3.21
N GLY A 43 5.74 1.00 2.07
CA GLY A 43 5.10 -0.29 1.79
C GLY A 43 4.70 -0.45 0.34
N VAL A 44 3.79 -1.38 0.08
CA VAL A 44 3.35 -1.72 -1.28
C VAL A 44 2.04 -1.01 -1.66
N ILE A 45 1.75 -0.96 -2.97
CA ILE A 45 0.47 -0.44 -3.48
C ILE A 45 -0.43 -1.64 -3.80
N ALA A 46 -1.51 -1.79 -3.04
CA ALA A 46 -2.40 -2.95 -3.15
C ALA A 46 -2.95 -3.21 -4.56
N GLN A 47 -3.23 -2.18 -5.36
CA GLN A 47 -3.71 -2.38 -6.74
C GLN A 47 -2.63 -3.01 -7.62
N GLU A 48 -1.39 -2.56 -7.46
CA GLU A 48 -0.25 -3.06 -8.22
C GLU A 48 0.13 -4.49 -7.79
N VAL A 49 0.04 -4.79 -6.49
CA VAL A 49 0.20 -6.16 -5.97
C VAL A 49 -0.80 -7.12 -6.65
N ARG A 50 -2.05 -6.69 -6.88
CA ARG A 50 -3.04 -7.50 -7.64
C ARG A 50 -2.62 -7.66 -9.10
N GLU A 51 -2.17 -6.58 -9.75
CA GLU A 51 -1.70 -6.60 -11.14
C GLU A 51 -0.45 -7.47 -11.33
N GLN A 52 0.38 -7.60 -10.29
CA GLN A 52 1.58 -8.45 -10.24
C GLN A 52 1.26 -9.94 -9.98
N GLY A 53 -0.01 -10.31 -9.86
CA GLY A 53 -0.46 -11.70 -9.69
C GLY A 53 -0.63 -12.14 -8.23
N PHE A 54 -0.42 -11.24 -7.27
CA PHE A 54 -0.63 -11.51 -5.84
C PHE A 54 -2.04 -11.11 -5.38
N ASP A 55 -3.06 -11.39 -6.20
CA ASP A 55 -4.46 -11.07 -5.89
C ASP A 55 -4.90 -11.66 -4.54
N HIS A 56 -4.46 -12.89 -4.26
CA HIS A 56 -4.70 -13.60 -3.01
C HIS A 56 -4.11 -12.90 -1.77
N ALA A 57 -3.10 -12.04 -1.94
CA ALA A 57 -2.49 -11.28 -0.86
C ALA A 57 -3.27 -10.00 -0.50
N VAL A 58 -4.28 -9.62 -1.28
CA VAL A 58 -5.00 -8.36 -1.14
C VAL A 58 -6.44 -8.61 -0.70
N THR A 59 -6.84 -7.99 0.40
CA THR A 59 -8.21 -8.05 0.91
C THR A 59 -8.81 -6.65 0.99
N GLU A 60 -10.11 -6.54 0.77
CA GLU A 60 -10.86 -5.29 0.97
C GLU A 60 -11.64 -5.41 2.28
N ASP A 61 -11.50 -4.43 3.17
CA ASP A 61 -12.33 -4.40 4.37
C ASP A 61 -13.72 -3.81 4.11
N ALA A 62 -14.63 -3.95 5.07
CA ALA A 62 -16.00 -3.44 4.97
C ALA A 62 -16.09 -1.91 4.78
N SER A 63 -14.98 -1.18 4.98
CA SER A 63 -14.89 0.27 4.76
C SER A 63 -14.38 0.63 3.35
N GLY A 64 -14.10 -0.37 2.51
CA GLY A 64 -13.61 -0.21 1.14
C GLY A 64 -12.11 0.09 1.05
N PHE A 65 -11.34 -0.20 2.10
CA PHE A 65 -9.89 -0.07 2.10
C PHE A 65 -9.22 -1.40 1.76
N LEU A 66 -8.34 -1.36 0.76
CA LEU A 66 -7.49 -2.50 0.42
C LEU A 66 -6.36 -2.63 1.44
N LYS A 67 -6.17 -3.85 1.93
CA LYS A 67 -5.11 -4.29 2.83
C LYS A 67 -4.29 -5.35 2.12
N VAL A 68 -2.97 -5.29 2.26
CA VAL A 68 -2.05 -6.31 1.75
C VAL A 68 -1.53 -7.11 2.92
N ASN A 69 -1.60 -8.43 2.80
CA ASN A 69 -0.93 -9.34 3.73
C ASN A 69 0.51 -9.55 3.26
N TYR A 70 1.45 -8.98 4.00
CA TYR A 70 2.88 -9.08 3.70
C TYR A 70 3.40 -10.53 3.79
N ASP A 71 2.81 -11.36 4.66
CA ASP A 71 3.21 -12.76 4.81
C ASP A 71 2.91 -13.61 3.55
N MET A 72 2.00 -13.12 2.69
CA MET A 72 1.61 -13.82 1.45
C MET A 72 2.39 -13.33 0.21
N ILE A 73 3.19 -12.28 0.33
CA ILE A 73 4.03 -11.76 -0.77
C ILE A 73 5.53 -12.08 -0.59
N GLY A 74 5.89 -12.88 0.42
CA GLY A 74 7.28 -13.32 0.64
C GLY A 74 8.23 -12.20 1.07
N ALA A 75 7.68 -11.15 1.69
CA ALA A 75 8.39 -9.98 2.19
C ALA A 75 9.10 -10.21 3.54
#